data_AF-A0A415FDX3-F1
#
_entry.id   AF-A0A415FDX3-F1
#
_cell.length_a   1.000
_cell.length_b   1.000
_cell.length_c   1.000
_cell.angle_alpha   90.00
_cell.angle_beta   90.00
_cell.angle_gamma   90.00
#
_symmetry.space_group_name_H-M   'P 1'
#
loop_
_entity.id
_entity.type
_entity.pdbx_description
1 polymer ?
#
loop_
_entity_poly.entity_id
_entity_poly.type
_entity_poly.pdbx_seq_one_letter_code
_entity_poly.pdbx_strand_id
1 'polypeptide(L)'
;MKLREEIEPKIIQIEKICLQISRLLRGYDSEKDNKCLNIIKKISELTHKVITKDILSEYMEDDSICMVALRLSIGTPPLLHIPLSCDELLEIIQRIHSKNYVEYKVKAFPEDELWWILSHDYYVPLLEKNMELSEPSLIREMLYQETVFDSLRYKPEEVLEKILGVMK
;
A
#
# COMPACT_ATOMS: atom_id res chain seq x y z
N MET A 1 -17.89 -4.91 4.49
CA MET A 1 -17.69 -5.60 5.79
C MET A 1 -16.50 -4.96 6.50
N LYS A 2 -16.37 -5.00 7.83
CA LYS A 2 -15.14 -4.48 8.47
C LYS A 2 -14.10 -5.61 8.53
N LEU A 3 -12.88 -5.36 8.07
CA LEU A 3 -11.77 -6.29 8.23
C LEU A 3 -11.39 -6.38 9.72
N ARG A 4 -10.86 -7.53 10.15
CA ARG A 4 -10.35 -7.67 11.51
C ARG A 4 -9.14 -6.76 11.74
N GLU A 5 -8.88 -6.40 12.99
CA GLU A 5 -7.87 -5.40 13.36
C GLU A 5 -6.44 -5.73 12.88
N GLU A 6 -6.12 -7.01 12.73
CA GLU A 6 -4.83 -7.47 12.21
C GLU A 6 -4.58 -6.99 10.77
N ILE A 7 -5.64 -6.95 9.94
CA ILE A 7 -5.58 -6.63 8.52
C ILE A 7 -5.89 -5.14 8.26
N GLU A 8 -6.69 -4.52 9.12
CA GLU A 8 -7.17 -3.16 8.89
C GLU A 8 -6.00 -2.14 9.00
N PRO A 9 -5.73 -1.33 7.95
CA PRO A 9 -4.67 -0.34 7.99
C PRO A 9 -4.96 0.74 9.04
N LYS A 10 -3.94 1.09 9.83
CA LYS A 10 -4.04 2.09 10.90
C LYS A 10 -3.96 3.52 10.35
N ILE A 11 -5.01 3.98 9.68
CA ILE A 11 -5.05 5.27 8.95
C ILE A 11 -4.57 6.47 9.79
N ILE A 12 -5.04 6.60 11.03
CA ILE A 12 -4.64 7.71 11.94
C ILE A 12 -3.13 7.69 12.20
N GLN A 13 -2.53 6.50 12.32
CA GLN A 13 -1.09 6.35 12.52
C GLN A 13 -0.33 6.67 11.24
N ILE A 14 -0.80 6.18 10.09
CA ILE A 14 -0.24 6.48 8.76
C ILE A 14 -0.22 8.00 8.54
N GLU A 15 -1.33 8.69 8.83
CA GLU A 15 -1.44 10.14 8.70
C GLU A 15 -0.41 10.89 9.55
N LYS A 16 -0.26 10.50 10.82
CA LYS A 16 0.70 11.12 11.74
C LYS A 16 2.15 10.90 11.30
N ILE A 17 2.49 9.72 10.81
CA ILE A 17 3.85 9.40 10.34
C ILE A 17 4.12 10.14 9.02
N CYS A 18 3.15 10.14 8.10
CA CYS A 18 3.26 10.80 6.80
C CYS A 18 3.61 12.28 6.94
N LEU A 19 2.89 13.01 7.80
CA LEU A 19 3.17 14.42 8.06
C LEU A 19 4.60 14.68 8.55
N GLN A 20 5.17 13.77 9.33
CA GLN A 20 6.55 13.89 9.82
C GLN A 20 7.55 13.59 8.70
N ILE A 21 7.31 12.53 7.91
CA ILE A 21 8.17 12.15 6.79
C ILE A 21 8.16 13.25 5.72
N SER A 22 7.00 13.78 5.33
CA SER A 22 6.92 14.85 4.33
C SER A 22 7.73 16.09 4.73
N ARG A 23 7.78 16.44 6.02
CA ARG A 23 8.62 17.53 6.53
C ARG A 23 10.11 17.23 6.40
N LEU A 24 10.52 15.98 6.67
CA LEU A 24 11.89 15.54 6.51
C LEU A 24 12.30 15.55 5.02
N LEU A 25 11.44 15.04 4.14
CA LEU A 25 11.68 14.98 2.69
C LEU A 25 11.78 16.36 2.04
N ARG A 26 11.02 17.38 2.50
CA ARG A 26 11.21 18.77 2.03
C ARG A 26 12.61 19.33 2.31
N GLY A 27 13.30 18.79 3.32
CA GLY A 27 14.68 19.14 3.65
C GLY A 27 15.73 18.24 3.01
N TYR A 28 15.30 17.20 2.29
CA TYR A 28 16.17 16.22 1.64
C TYR A 28 16.90 16.85 0.46
N ASP A 29 18.19 16.60 0.40
CA ASP A 29 19.10 17.11 -0.61
C ASP A 29 20.16 16.04 -0.84
N SER A 30 20.08 15.35 -1.98
CA SER A 30 20.89 14.19 -2.31
C SER A 30 22.38 14.53 -2.55
N GLU A 31 22.68 15.81 -2.81
CA GLU A 31 24.04 16.33 -3.01
C GLU A 31 24.76 16.58 -1.67
N LYS A 32 24.02 16.65 -0.56
CA LYS A 32 24.57 16.88 0.78
C LYS A 32 24.57 15.61 1.62
N ASP A 33 25.55 14.74 1.39
CA ASP A 33 25.63 13.39 1.97
C ASP A 33 25.35 13.33 3.49
N ASN A 34 25.99 14.18 4.31
CA ASN A 34 25.76 14.16 5.78
C ASN A 34 24.31 14.51 6.17
N LYS A 35 23.67 15.43 5.43
CA LYS A 35 22.29 15.86 5.70
C LYS A 35 21.30 14.79 5.21
N CYS A 36 21.56 14.23 4.03
CA CYS A 36 20.85 13.10 3.44
C CYS A 36 20.83 11.90 4.39
N LEU A 37 21.99 11.44 4.87
CA LEU A 37 22.12 10.30 5.79
C LEU A 37 21.36 10.50 7.11
N ASN A 38 21.36 11.72 7.66
CA ASN A 38 20.60 12.03 8.88
C ASN A 38 19.08 11.96 8.65
N ILE A 39 18.59 12.44 7.50
CA ILE A 39 17.18 12.34 7.13
C ILE A 39 16.77 10.87 6.94
N ILE A 40 17.58 10.09 6.22
CA ILE A 40 17.35 8.66 6.01
C ILE A 40 17.29 7.90 7.34
N LYS A 41 18.21 8.20 8.26
CA LYS A 41 18.22 7.61 9.60
C LYS A 41 16.93 7.92 10.37
N LYS A 42 16.49 9.18 10.37
CA LYS A 42 15.24 9.59 11.04
C LYS A 42 14.00 8.93 10.43
N ILE A 43 13.94 8.82 9.10
CA ILE A 43 12.84 8.13 8.41
C ILE A 43 12.84 6.64 8.79
N SER A 44 14.01 6.01 8.81
CA SER A 44 14.17 4.60 9.21
C SER A 44 13.70 4.36 10.65
N GLU A 45 14.06 5.27 11.57
CA GLU A 45 13.63 5.24 12.97
C GLU A 45 12.10 5.41 13.12
N LEU A 46 11.50 6.33 12.36
CA LEU A 46 10.05 6.60 12.39
C LEU A 46 9.21 5.46 11.82
N THR A 47 9.71 4.79 10.79
CA THR A 47 8.98 3.75 10.05
C THR A 47 9.32 2.34 10.50
N HIS A 48 10.41 2.18 11.27
CA HIS A 48 11.02 0.89 11.59
C HIS A 48 11.42 0.09 10.35
N LYS A 49 11.69 0.78 9.23
CA LYS A 49 12.14 0.18 7.96
C LYS A 49 13.61 0.51 7.73
N VAL A 50 14.31 -0.39 7.04
CA VAL A 50 15.67 -0.11 6.55
C VAL A 50 15.54 0.69 5.26
N ILE A 51 15.80 1.99 5.33
CA ILE A 51 15.79 2.88 4.16
C ILE A 51 17.24 3.20 3.77
N THR A 52 17.58 3.05 2.49
CA THR A 52 18.88 3.43 1.93
C THR A 52 18.75 4.68 1.05
N LYS A 53 19.89 5.29 0.69
CA LYS A 53 19.92 6.42 -0.24
C LYS A 53 19.34 6.04 -1.60
N ASP A 54 19.65 4.84 -2.07
CA ASP A 54 19.19 4.34 -3.37
C ASP A 54 17.68 4.17 -3.38
N ILE A 55 17.10 3.48 -2.38
CA ILE A 55 15.64 3.29 -2.26
C ILE A 55 14.91 4.64 -2.23
N LEU A 56 15.43 5.58 -1.43
CA LEU A 56 14.80 6.88 -1.32
C LEU A 56 14.95 7.71 -2.60
N SER A 57 16.05 7.57 -3.32
CA SER A 57 16.28 8.29 -4.58
C SER A 57 15.38 7.74 -5.68
N GLU A 58 15.26 6.41 -5.80
CA GLU A 58 14.32 5.76 -6.72
C GLU A 58 12.88 6.25 -6.51
N TYR A 59 12.42 6.30 -5.26
CA TYR A 59 11.09 6.84 -4.98
C TYR A 59 10.96 8.32 -5.34
N MET A 60 11.99 9.14 -5.10
CA MET A 60 11.94 10.57 -5.36
C MET A 60 12.11 10.94 -6.84
N GLU A 61 12.55 9.99 -7.69
CA GLU A 61 12.64 10.17 -9.15
C GLU A 61 11.27 10.14 -9.81
N ASP A 62 10.43 9.17 -9.43
CA ASP A 62 9.14 8.92 -10.08
C ASP A 62 7.95 9.51 -9.33
N ASP A 63 8.03 9.66 -8.00
CA ASP A 63 6.90 10.03 -7.15
C ASP A 63 7.00 11.43 -6.53
N SER A 64 5.83 12.01 -6.27
CA SER A 64 5.74 13.24 -5.48
C SER A 64 6.18 13.01 -4.03
N ILE A 65 6.64 14.05 -3.34
CA ILE A 65 6.98 13.98 -1.90
C ILE A 65 5.81 13.41 -1.06
N CYS A 66 4.57 13.66 -1.47
CA CYS A 66 3.38 13.15 -0.79
C CYS A 66 3.28 11.63 -0.93
N MET A 67 3.39 11.13 -2.16
CA MET A 67 3.40 9.70 -2.49
C MET A 67 4.54 8.95 -1.80
N VAL A 68 5.76 9.49 -1.85
CA VAL A 68 6.93 8.92 -1.16
C VAL A 68 6.69 8.87 0.36
N ALA A 69 6.16 9.95 0.94
CA ALA A 69 5.87 9.98 2.36
C ALA A 69 4.79 8.95 2.76
N LEU A 70 3.74 8.80 1.96
CA LEU A 70 2.68 7.81 2.16
C LEU A 70 3.23 6.38 2.11
N ARG A 71 3.96 6.03 1.05
CA ARG A 71 4.61 4.71 0.87
C ARG A 71 5.50 4.35 2.06
N LEU A 72 6.29 5.32 2.53
CA LEU A 72 7.16 5.10 3.69
C LEU A 72 6.36 4.93 4.99
N SER A 73 5.23 5.62 5.13
CA SER A 73 4.40 5.64 6.35
C SER A 73 3.55 4.39 6.57
N ILE A 74 3.20 3.69 5.50
CA ILE A 74 2.38 2.49 5.59
C ILE A 74 3.19 1.34 6.19
N GLY A 75 2.60 0.62 7.14
CA GLY A 75 3.25 -0.53 7.77
C GLY A 75 3.44 -1.67 6.76
N THR A 76 4.46 -2.50 6.98
CA THR A 76 4.60 -3.74 6.22
C THR A 76 3.40 -4.65 6.50
N PRO A 77 2.76 -5.23 5.47
CA PRO A 77 1.66 -6.17 5.67
C PRO A 77 2.03 -7.34 6.58
N PRO A 78 1.19 -7.70 7.57
CA PRO A 78 1.49 -8.78 8.51
C PRO A 78 1.48 -10.15 7.82
N LEU A 79 2.19 -11.11 8.42
CA LEU A 79 1.92 -12.53 8.20
C LEU A 79 0.79 -12.91 9.16
N LEU A 80 -0.32 -13.42 8.62
CA LEU A 80 -1.54 -13.65 9.37
C LEU A 80 -1.46 -14.97 10.12
N HIS A 81 -1.87 -14.94 11.39
CA HIS A 81 -1.95 -16.16 12.21
C HIS A 81 -3.13 -17.06 11.83
N ILE A 82 -4.18 -16.45 11.29
CA ILE A 82 -5.38 -17.12 10.81
C ILE A 82 -5.50 -16.83 9.32
N PRO A 83 -5.71 -17.83 8.45
CA PRO A 83 -5.90 -17.60 7.03
C PRO A 83 -7.04 -16.62 6.73
N LEU A 84 -6.99 -15.97 5.58
CA LEU A 84 -8.08 -15.12 5.11
C LEU A 84 -9.32 -15.97 4.84
N SER A 85 -10.45 -15.55 5.39
CA SER A 85 -11.76 -16.08 4.98
C SER A 85 -12.15 -15.55 3.59
N CYS A 86 -13.09 -16.24 2.91
CA CYS A 86 -13.60 -15.77 1.62
C CYS A 86 -14.21 -14.37 1.70
N ASP A 87 -14.89 -14.04 2.79
CA ASP A 87 -15.51 -12.72 2.98
C ASP A 87 -14.45 -11.62 3.17
N GLU A 88 -13.37 -11.90 3.92
CA GLU A 88 -12.26 -10.96 4.08
C GLU A 88 -11.50 -10.76 2.76
N LEU A 89 -11.31 -11.83 2.00
CA LEU A 89 -10.70 -11.77 0.68
C LEU A 89 -11.54 -10.92 -0.28
N LEU A 90 -12.85 -11.14 -0.33
CA LEU A 90 -13.77 -10.34 -1.15
C LEU A 90 -13.73 -8.86 -0.75
N GLU A 91 -13.75 -8.57 0.56
CA GLU A 91 -13.66 -7.20 1.08
C GLU A 91 -12.34 -6.52 0.67
N ILE A 92 -11.21 -7.24 0.69
CA ILE A 92 -9.91 -6.72 0.23
C ILE A 92 -9.95 -6.43 -1.28
N ILE A 93 -10.48 -7.36 -2.08
CA ILE A 93 -10.61 -7.17 -3.54
C ILE A 93 -11.47 -5.95 -3.86
N GLN A 94 -12.60 -5.77 -3.17
CA GLN A 94 -13.49 -4.62 -3.34
C GLN A 94 -12.79 -3.29 -3.03
N ARG A 95 -11.99 -3.24 -1.96
CA ARG A 95 -11.17 -2.06 -1.62
C ARG A 95 -10.11 -1.76 -2.67
N ILE A 96 -9.46 -2.79 -3.23
CA ILE A 96 -8.48 -2.61 -4.32
C ILE A 96 -9.17 -2.10 -5.59
N HIS A 97 -10.35 -2.61 -5.92
CA HIS A 97 -11.06 -2.30 -7.17
C HIS A 97 -11.77 -0.94 -7.18
N SER A 98 -12.19 -0.44 -6.02
CA SER A 98 -13.00 0.77 -5.97
C SER A 98 -12.52 1.73 -4.88
N LYS A 99 -12.01 2.88 -5.33
CA LYS A 99 -11.56 3.96 -4.45
C LYS A 99 -12.64 4.48 -3.50
N ASN A 100 -13.90 4.46 -3.95
CA ASN A 100 -15.04 4.96 -3.20
C ASN A 100 -15.72 3.86 -2.36
N TYR A 101 -15.16 2.64 -2.33
CA TYR A 101 -15.77 1.55 -1.57
C TYR A 101 -15.68 1.77 -0.05
N VAL A 102 -14.59 2.38 0.42
CA VAL A 102 -14.40 2.79 1.81
C VAL A 102 -13.91 4.23 1.85
N GLU A 103 -14.63 5.07 2.60
CA GLU A 103 -14.21 6.45 2.86
C GLU A 103 -13.18 6.47 4.00
N TYR A 104 -11.93 6.82 3.68
CA TYR A 104 -10.89 7.05 4.68
C TYR A 104 -10.91 8.51 5.10
N LYS A 105 -11.30 8.78 6.36
CA LYS A 105 -11.29 10.15 6.90
C LYS A 105 -9.86 10.63 7.14
N VAL A 106 -9.25 11.21 6.10
CA VAL A 106 -7.89 11.78 6.13
C VAL A 106 -7.92 13.27 5.80
N LYS A 107 -6.98 14.03 6.37
CA LYS A 107 -6.85 15.49 6.17
C LYS A 107 -5.51 15.87 5.54
N ALA A 108 -4.48 15.06 5.75
CA ALA A 108 -3.10 15.40 5.39
C ALA A 108 -2.76 15.21 3.91
N PHE A 109 -3.49 14.37 3.19
CA PHE A 109 -3.18 13.97 1.81
C PHE A 109 -4.44 13.61 1.01
N PRO A 110 -4.35 13.57 -0.33
CA PRO A 110 -5.48 13.18 -1.17
C PRO A 110 -5.91 11.73 -0.91
N GLU A 111 -7.22 11.48 -0.87
CA GLU A 111 -7.77 10.14 -0.71
C GLU A 111 -7.39 9.21 -1.87
N ASP A 112 -7.26 9.76 -3.09
CA ASP A 112 -6.85 9.01 -4.27
C ASP A 112 -5.42 8.44 -4.12
N GLU A 113 -4.48 9.24 -3.59
CA GLU A 113 -3.11 8.77 -3.32
C GLU A 113 -3.08 7.72 -2.21
N LEU A 114 -3.86 7.93 -1.14
CA LEU A 114 -3.97 6.94 -0.07
C LEU A 114 -4.53 5.62 -0.58
N TRP A 115 -5.63 5.67 -1.33
CA TRP A 115 -6.23 4.48 -1.91
C TRP A 115 -5.24 3.75 -2.82
N TRP A 116 -4.56 4.48 -3.71
CA TRP A 116 -3.60 3.88 -4.63
C TRP A 116 -2.49 3.13 -3.88
N ILE A 117 -1.88 3.79 -2.90
CA ILE A 117 -0.80 3.19 -2.10
C ILE A 117 -1.33 2.04 -1.22
N LEU A 118 -2.51 2.15 -0.61
CA LEU A 118 -3.08 1.04 0.16
C LEU A 118 -3.36 -0.17 -0.74
N SER A 119 -3.83 0.04 -1.96
CA SER A 119 -4.05 -1.05 -2.92
C SER A 119 -2.72 -1.73 -3.31
N HIS A 120 -1.71 -0.94 -3.69
CA HIS A 120 -0.47 -1.44 -4.30
C HIS A 120 0.58 -1.88 -3.29
N ASP A 121 0.74 -1.11 -2.23
CA ASP A 121 1.86 -1.27 -1.29
C ASP A 121 1.41 -1.94 0.02
N TYR A 122 0.10 -2.15 0.22
CA TYR A 122 -0.45 -2.82 1.40
C TYR A 122 -1.28 -4.07 1.09
N TYR A 123 -2.43 -3.93 0.43
CA TYR A 123 -3.38 -5.03 0.27
C TYR A 123 -2.90 -6.10 -0.70
N VAL A 124 -2.35 -5.75 -1.87
CA VAL A 124 -1.82 -6.78 -2.77
C VAL A 124 -0.65 -7.54 -2.15
N PRO A 125 0.38 -6.90 -1.55
CA PRO A 125 1.43 -7.63 -0.87
C PRO A 125 0.93 -8.41 0.35
N LEU A 126 -0.14 -7.97 1.02
CA LEU A 126 -0.81 -8.77 2.05
C LEU A 126 -1.34 -10.08 1.47
N LEU A 127 -2.03 -10.04 0.33
CA LEU A 127 -2.55 -11.25 -0.31
C LEU A 127 -1.40 -12.17 -0.71
N GLU A 128 -0.39 -11.67 -1.40
CA GLU A 128 0.75 -12.50 -1.84
C GLU A 128 1.54 -13.14 -0.71
N LYS A 129 1.67 -12.41 0.41
CA LYS A 129 2.39 -12.91 1.57
C LYS A 129 1.63 -14.00 2.32
N ASN A 130 0.30 -13.97 2.26
CA ASN A 130 -0.57 -14.81 3.09
C ASN A 130 -1.35 -15.85 2.29
N MET A 131 -1.22 -15.86 0.96
CA MET A 131 -1.90 -16.78 0.07
C MET A 131 -0.88 -17.53 -0.77
N GLU A 132 -1.00 -18.85 -0.83
CA GLU A 132 -0.19 -19.71 -1.69
C GLU A 132 -0.72 -19.66 -3.14
N LEU A 133 -0.58 -18.50 -3.78
CA LEU A 133 -1.03 -18.29 -5.16
C LEU A 133 -0.06 -18.96 -6.13
N SER A 134 -0.55 -19.91 -6.93
CA SER A 134 0.31 -20.54 -7.95
C SER A 134 0.64 -19.60 -9.12
N GLU A 135 -0.16 -18.56 -9.34
CA GLU A 135 0.03 -17.58 -10.43
C GLU A 135 -0.17 -16.12 -9.94
N PRO A 136 0.76 -15.57 -9.13
CA PRO A 136 0.60 -14.22 -8.54
C PRO A 136 0.52 -13.09 -9.57
N SER A 137 1.24 -13.20 -10.69
CA SER A 137 1.27 -12.18 -11.75
C SER A 137 -0.08 -12.00 -12.44
N LEU A 138 -0.81 -13.09 -12.71
CA LEU A 138 -2.14 -13.05 -13.30
C LEU A 138 -3.15 -12.39 -12.35
N ILE A 139 -3.08 -12.72 -11.06
CA ILE A 139 -3.94 -12.12 -10.04
C ILE A 139 -3.63 -10.63 -9.88
N ARG A 140 -2.34 -10.25 -9.86
CA ARG A 140 -1.93 -8.83 -9.88
C ARG A 140 -2.53 -8.10 -11.08
N GLU A 141 -2.40 -8.66 -12.29
CA GLU A 141 -2.99 -8.04 -13.49
C GLU A 141 -4.49 -7.84 -13.31
N MET A 142 -5.22 -8.81 -12.78
CA MET A 142 -6.67 -8.68 -12.56
C MET A 142 -7.05 -7.68 -11.45
N LEU A 143 -6.19 -7.49 -10.46
CA LEU A 143 -6.38 -6.52 -9.37
C LEU A 143 -6.04 -5.09 -9.79
N TYR A 144 -5.07 -4.92 -10.71
CA TYR A 144 -4.49 -3.62 -11.08
C TYR A 144 -4.98 -3.03 -12.40
N GLN A 145 -6.08 -3.53 -12.98
CA GLN A 145 -6.46 -3.12 -14.34
C GLN A 145 -6.76 -1.62 -14.44
N GLU A 146 -5.91 -0.91 -15.19
CA GLU A 146 -6.23 0.38 -15.79
C GLU A 146 -7.46 0.20 -16.69
N THR A 147 -8.43 1.08 -16.47
CA THR A 147 -9.72 1.11 -17.15
C THR A 147 -9.53 1.29 -18.66
N VAL A 148 -9.88 0.28 -19.45
CA VAL A 148 -9.92 0.48 -20.92
C VAL A 148 -11.16 1.29 -21.32
N PHE A 149 -12.24 1.28 -20.52
CA PHE A 149 -13.50 2.01 -20.83
C PHE A 149 -14.36 2.27 -19.58
N ASP A 150 -13.82 2.94 -18.54
CA ASP A 150 -14.54 3.28 -17.29
C ASP A 150 -15.27 2.10 -16.59
N SER A 151 -14.93 0.87 -16.94
CA SER A 151 -15.50 -0.36 -16.40
C SER A 151 -14.37 -1.33 -16.10
N LEU A 152 -14.39 -1.87 -14.88
CA LEU A 152 -13.50 -2.95 -14.48
C LEU A 152 -13.75 -4.14 -15.40
N ARG A 153 -12.68 -4.74 -15.94
CA ARG A 153 -12.77 -5.93 -16.80
C ARG A 153 -13.33 -7.14 -16.06
N TYR A 154 -13.12 -7.19 -14.75
CA TYR A 154 -13.59 -8.25 -13.87
C TYR A 154 -14.30 -7.64 -12.66
N LYS A 155 -15.42 -8.23 -12.28
CA LYS A 155 -16.08 -7.92 -11.00
C LYS A 155 -15.28 -8.51 -9.84
N PRO A 156 -15.35 -7.93 -8.63
CA PRO A 156 -14.70 -8.47 -7.44
C PRO A 156 -14.98 -9.96 -7.21
N GLU A 157 -16.21 -10.42 -7.47
CA GLU A 157 -16.60 -11.83 -7.32
C GLU A 157 -15.89 -12.74 -8.35
N GLU A 158 -15.70 -12.28 -9.59
CA GLU A 158 -14.98 -13.04 -10.62
C GLU A 158 -13.49 -13.14 -10.29
N VAL A 159 -12.91 -12.08 -9.71
CA VAL A 159 -11.53 -12.11 -9.20
C VAL A 159 -11.41 -13.09 -8.03
N LEU A 160 -12.36 -13.06 -7.10
CA LEU A 160 -12.41 -13.98 -5.97
C LEU A 160 -12.45 -15.44 -6.45
N GLU A 161 -13.35 -15.78 -7.36
CA GLU A 161 -13.47 -17.14 -7.92
C GLU A 161 -12.15 -17.62 -8.53
N LYS A 162 -11.45 -16.75 -9.28
CA LYS A 162 -10.15 -17.11 -9.85
C LYS A 162 -9.09 -17.29 -8.78
N ILE A 163 -9.01 -16.39 -7.80
CA ILE A 163 -8.06 -16.51 -6.69
C ILE A 163 -8.27 -17.85 -5.99
N LEU A 164 -9.51 -18.19 -5.62
CA LEU A 164 -9.83 -19.47 -4.98
C LEU A 164 -9.50 -20.67 -5.87
N GLY A 165 -9.68 -20.55 -7.20
CA GLY A 165 -9.34 -21.60 -8.16
C GLY A 165 -7.84 -21.82 -8.40
N VAL A 166 -6.99 -20.83 -8.09
CA VAL A 166 -5.52 -20.92 -8.24
C VAL A 166 -4.79 -21.10 -6.91
N MET A 167 -5.49 -21.06 -5.77
CA MET A 167 -4.95 -21.52 -4.49
C MET A 167 -4.77 -23.04 -4.55
N LYS A 168 -3.60 -23.52 -4.12
CA LYS A 168 -3.26 -24.96 -4.09
C LYS A 168 -2.98 -25.43 -2.68
#